data_AF-A0A7W5XTN3-F1
#
_entry.id   AF-A0A7W5XTN3-F1
#
_cell.length_a   1.000
_cell.length_b   1.000
_cell.length_c   1.000
_cell.angle_alpha   90.00
_cell.angle_beta   90.00
_cell.angle_gamma   90.00
#
_symmetry.space_group_name_H-M   'P 1'
#
loop_
_entity.id
_entity.type
_entity.pdbx_description
1 polymer ?
#
loop_
_entity_poly.entity_id
_entity_poly.type
_entity_poly.pdbx_seq_one_letter_code
_entity_poly.pdbx_strand_id
1 'polypeptide(L)'
;MILFATRDEAGRPMIGRGSGVRVDRQSGHLHFLASRSQWPRAVGEARAGRPIATTYVRATDYKACQIKGRIVEAGTADEAQRARGEAYVAEQLARMMALGVTRMQLSSTLSDQDLVCLTIEPQAIFEQTPGPGAGRRLTPEATA
;
A
#
# COMPACT_ATOMS: atom_id res chain seq x y z
N MET A 1 -6.50 0.75 -5.86
CA MET A 1 -6.16 1.84 -4.91
C MET A 1 -5.46 1.27 -3.71
N ILE A 2 -4.45 1.95 -3.18
CA ILE A 2 -3.67 1.48 -2.04
C ILE A 2 -3.52 2.60 -1.02
N LEU A 3 -3.70 2.28 0.26
CA LEU A 3 -3.45 3.15 1.40
C LEU A 3 -2.44 2.47 2.34
N PHE A 4 -1.70 3.27 3.10
CA PHE A 4 -0.91 2.75 4.20
C PHE A 4 -1.00 3.68 5.41
N ALA A 5 -0.78 3.09 6.58
CA ALA A 5 -0.69 3.81 7.84
C ALA A 5 0.54 3.33 8.62
N THR A 6 1.35 4.29 9.02
CA THR A 6 2.40 4.14 10.04
C THR A 6 1.96 4.86 11.31
N ARG A 7 2.80 4.89 12.34
CA ARG A 7 2.55 5.65 13.57
C ARG A 7 3.82 6.32 14.05
N ASP A 8 3.70 7.48 14.67
CA ASP A 8 4.80 8.09 15.42
C ASP A 8 5.02 7.42 16.79
N GLU A 9 5.96 7.92 17.59
CA GLU A 9 6.29 7.39 18.92
C GLU A 9 5.13 7.50 19.92
N ALA A 10 4.30 8.55 19.81
CA ALA A 10 3.09 8.71 20.61
C ALA A 10 1.93 7.80 20.15
N GLY A 11 2.14 7.00 19.09
CA GLY A 11 1.14 6.12 18.51
C GLY A 11 0.13 6.82 17.61
N ARG A 12 0.34 8.09 17.26
CA ARG A 12 -0.54 8.82 16.34
C ARG A 12 -0.37 8.28 14.92
N PRO A 13 -1.47 7.97 14.20
CA PRO A 13 -1.38 7.42 12.86
C PRO A 13 -0.95 8.47 11.84
N MET A 14 -0.07 8.07 10.92
CA MET A 14 0.30 8.85 9.75
C MET A 14 -0.14 8.07 8.51
N ILE A 15 -0.97 8.68 7.67
CA ILE A 15 -1.64 7.99 6.56
C ILE A 15 -1.11 8.51 5.22
N GLY A 16 -0.91 7.61 4.28
CA GLY A 16 -0.55 7.96 2.90
C GLY A 16 -1.15 7.00 1.88
N ARG A 17 -0.82 7.23 0.61
CA ARG A 17 -1.22 6.40 -0.53
C ARG A 17 -0.02 5.62 -1.07
N GLY A 18 -0.27 4.37 -1.47
CA GLY A 18 0.74 3.53 -2.10
C GLY A 18 0.82 3.78 -3.60
N SER A 19 2.05 3.74 -4.11
CA SER A 19 2.39 3.85 -5.53
C SER A 19 2.68 2.49 -6.16
N GLY A 20 2.30 1.40 -5.49
CA GLY A 20 2.43 0.04 -5.98
C GLY A 20 2.74 -0.95 -4.87
N VAL A 21 2.54 -2.23 -5.15
CA VAL A 21 2.96 -3.33 -4.28
C VAL A 21 3.31 -4.54 -5.14
N ARG A 22 4.28 -5.32 -4.70
CA ARG A 22 4.57 -6.66 -5.24
C ARG A 22 4.77 -7.63 -4.09
N VAL A 23 4.22 -8.84 -4.22
CA VAL A 23 4.54 -9.95 -3.32
C VAL A 23 5.77 -10.65 -3.86
N ASP A 24 6.80 -10.81 -3.04
CA ASP A 24 7.85 -11.78 -3.29
C ASP A 24 7.35 -13.17 -2.89
N ARG A 25 7.27 -14.10 -3.85
CA ARG A 25 6.75 -15.45 -3.61
C ARG A 25 7.73 -16.35 -2.87
N GLN A 26 9.01 -16.03 -2.84
CA GLN A 26 10.00 -16.83 -2.13
C GLN A 26 9.97 -16.52 -0.62
N SER A 27 10.00 -15.25 -0.25
CA SER A 27 9.96 -14.83 1.16
C SER A 27 8.55 -14.62 1.72
N GLY A 28 7.55 -14.40 0.87
CA GLY A 28 6.22 -13.93 1.28
C GLY A 28 6.18 -12.44 1.64
N HIS A 29 7.29 -11.72 1.54
CA HIS A 29 7.34 -10.29 1.84
C HIS A 29 6.61 -9.45 0.78
N LEU A 30 6.14 -8.29 1.20
CA LEU A 30 5.60 -7.28 0.31
C LEU A 30 6.67 -6.23 0.04
N HIS A 31 6.90 -5.90 -1.22
CA HIS A 31 7.64 -4.71 -1.64
C HIS A 31 6.62 -3.62 -1.96
N PHE A 32 6.42 -2.72 -1.00
CA PHE A 32 5.45 -1.64 -1.07
C PHE A 32 6.13 -0.34 -1.48
N LEU A 33 5.56 0.37 -2.45
CA LEU A 33 6.10 1.65 -2.92
C LEU A 33 5.25 2.81 -2.40
N ALA A 34 5.92 3.88 -1.95
CA ALA A 34 5.27 5.13 -1.56
C ALA A 34 6.11 6.32 -2.03
N SER A 35 5.44 7.42 -2.37
CA SER A 35 6.11 8.70 -2.63
C SER A 35 6.45 9.39 -1.30
N ARG A 36 7.75 9.62 -1.05
CA ARG A 36 8.21 10.38 0.12
C ARG A 36 7.86 11.86 0.00
N SER A 37 7.95 12.42 -1.19
CA SER A 37 7.60 13.83 -1.43
C SER A 37 6.12 14.11 -1.19
N GLN A 38 5.23 13.15 -1.49
CA GLN A 38 3.79 13.29 -1.26
C GLN A 38 3.37 12.96 0.19
N TRP A 39 3.99 11.97 0.82
CA TRP A 39 3.61 11.48 2.16
C TRP A 39 4.79 11.51 3.16
N PRO A 40 5.46 12.66 3.38
CA PRO A 40 6.74 12.70 4.09
C PRO A 40 6.67 12.23 5.53
N ARG A 41 5.57 12.53 6.25
CA ARG A 41 5.38 12.06 7.64
C ARG A 41 5.14 10.56 7.72
N ALA A 42 4.27 10.03 6.84
CA ALA A 42 3.97 8.60 6.85
C ALA A 42 5.19 7.76 6.45
N VAL A 43 5.96 8.23 5.46
CA VAL A 43 7.24 7.61 5.05
C VAL A 43 8.32 7.79 6.12
N GLY A 44 8.43 8.95 6.76
CA GLY A 44 9.42 9.19 7.82
C GLY A 44 9.25 8.30 9.06
N GLU A 45 8.02 7.84 9.31
CA GLU A 45 7.70 6.87 10.36
C GLU A 45 7.74 5.40 9.88
N ALA A 46 8.00 5.15 8.59
CA ALA A 46 8.12 3.82 8.02
C ALA A 46 9.52 3.23 8.23
N ARG A 47 9.92 3.04 9.49
CA ARG A 47 11.26 2.55 9.86
C ARG A 47 11.27 1.04 10.10
N ALA A 48 12.41 0.40 9.82
CA ALA A 48 12.61 -1.02 10.12
C ALA A 48 12.24 -1.35 11.58
N GLY A 49 11.61 -2.50 11.79
CA GLY A 49 11.07 -2.92 13.07
C GLY A 49 9.72 -2.30 13.45
N ARG A 50 9.23 -1.24 12.79
CA ARG A 50 7.95 -0.61 13.16
C ARG A 50 6.76 -1.35 12.52
N PRO A 51 5.57 -1.30 13.18
CA PRO A 51 4.35 -1.84 12.59
C PRO A 51 3.86 -0.95 11.43
N ILE A 52 3.23 -1.59 10.45
CA ILE A 52 2.57 -0.92 9.32
C ILE A 52 1.25 -1.63 9.01
N ALA A 53 0.26 -0.86 8.57
CA ALA A 53 -0.95 -1.39 7.95
C ALA A 53 -1.05 -0.89 6.52
N THR A 54 -1.30 -1.78 5.57
CA THR A 54 -1.53 -1.46 4.16
C THR A 54 -2.93 -1.95 3.77
N THR A 55 -3.71 -1.10 3.12
CA THR A 55 -5.08 -1.43 2.68
C THR A 55 -5.14 -1.39 1.16
N TYR A 56 -5.67 -2.45 0.57
CA TYR A 56 -5.78 -2.64 -0.87
C TYR A 56 -7.25 -2.66 -1.23
N VAL A 57 -7.65 -1.84 -2.20
CA VAL A 57 -9.03 -1.75 -2.66
C VAL A 57 -9.06 -1.86 -4.17
N ARG A 58 -9.83 -2.81 -4.68
CA ARG A 58 -10.14 -2.90 -6.09
C ARG A 58 -11.25 -1.90 -6.43
N ALA A 59 -10.93 -0.91 -7.26
CA ALA A 59 -11.84 0.21 -7.53
C ALA A 59 -13.14 -0.20 -8.26
N THR A 60 -13.14 -1.34 -8.97
CA THR A 60 -14.26 -1.77 -9.81
C THR A 60 -15.41 -2.38 -9.02
N ASP A 61 -15.13 -3.01 -7.88
CA ASP A 61 -16.13 -3.74 -7.08
C ASP A 61 -15.94 -3.60 -5.57
N TYR A 62 -15.03 -2.71 -5.15
CA TYR A 62 -14.72 -2.41 -3.75
C TYR A 62 -14.31 -3.61 -2.89
N LYS A 63 -13.91 -4.73 -3.52
CA LYS A 63 -13.25 -5.80 -2.78
C LYS A 63 -11.97 -5.24 -2.17
N ALA A 64 -11.85 -5.39 -0.86
CA ALA A 64 -10.80 -4.76 -0.10
C ALA A 64 -10.25 -5.69 0.98
N CYS A 65 -8.94 -5.61 1.19
CA CYS A 65 -8.30 -6.25 2.33
C CYS A 65 -7.29 -5.31 2.98
N GLN A 66 -7.03 -5.52 4.27
CA GLN A 66 -5.97 -4.85 5.00
C GLN A 66 -4.95 -5.88 5.46
N ILE A 67 -3.69 -5.61 5.17
CA ILE A 67 -2.56 -6.38 5.67
C ILE A 67 -1.91 -5.56 6.79
N LYS A 68 -1.73 -6.20 7.95
CA LYS A 68 -0.92 -5.68 9.05
C LYS A 68 0.37 -6.47 9.11
N GLY A 69 1.47 -5.78 9.31
CA GLY A 69 2.80 -6.38 9.31
C GLY A 69 3.85 -5.53 9.99
N ARG A 70 5.10 -5.94 9.81
CA ARG A 70 6.28 -5.24 10.29
C ARG A 70 7.14 -4.83 9.11
N ILE A 71 7.69 -3.62 9.18
CA ILE A 71 8.67 -3.14 8.20
C ILE A 71 10.00 -3.85 8.49
N VAL A 72 10.51 -4.57 7.51
CA VAL A 72 11.83 -5.22 7.57
C VAL A 72 12.90 -4.25 7.12
N GLU A 73 12.63 -3.53 6.04
CA GLU A 73 13.56 -2.60 5.40
C GLU A 73 12.80 -1.43 4.79
N ALA A 74 13.42 -0.26 4.76
CA ALA A 74 12.91 0.92 4.08
C ALA A 74 14.07 1.68 3.43
N GLY A 75 13.95 1.99 2.14
CA GLY A 75 15.00 2.69 1.40
C GLY A 75 14.50 3.33 0.13
N THR A 76 15.37 4.11 -0.53
CA THR A 76 15.08 4.67 -1.86
C THR A 76 14.81 3.55 -2.86
N ALA A 77 13.79 3.73 -3.69
CA ALA A 77 13.45 2.74 -4.70
C ALA A 77 14.57 2.60 -5.75
N ASP A 78 14.95 1.35 -6.07
CA ASP A 78 15.83 1.06 -7.21
C ASP A 78 15.15 1.33 -8.56
N GLU A 79 15.88 1.23 -9.67
CA GLU A 79 15.34 1.49 -11.02
C GLU A 79 14.15 0.59 -11.37
N ALA A 80 14.23 -0.70 -11.06
CA ALA A 80 13.15 -1.65 -11.36
C ALA A 80 11.92 -1.39 -10.49
N GLN A 81 12.12 -0.95 -9.24
CA GLN A 81 11.09 -0.52 -8.32
C GLN A 81 10.42 0.77 -8.81
N ARG A 82 11.18 1.76 -9.28
CA ARG A 82 10.64 2.99 -9.87
C ARG A 82 9.78 2.71 -11.09
N ALA A 83 10.29 1.94 -12.05
CA ALA A 83 9.54 1.56 -13.25
C ALA A 83 8.20 0.86 -12.90
N ARG A 84 8.18 0.03 -11.85
CA ARG A 84 6.92 -0.56 -11.35
C ARG A 84 5.97 0.48 -10.75
N GLY A 85 6.49 1.46 -10.02
CA GLY A 85 5.70 2.54 -9.46
C GLY A 85 5.05 3.42 -10.54
N GLU A 86 5.83 3.80 -11.55
CA GLU A 86 5.35 4.53 -12.73
C GLU A 86 4.24 3.75 -13.46
N ALA A 87 4.47 2.46 -13.72
CA ALA A 87 3.48 1.60 -14.37
C ALA A 87 2.18 1.49 -13.53
N TYR A 88 2.30 1.34 -12.22
CA TYR A 88 1.14 1.30 -11.32
C TYR A 88 0.34 2.61 -11.35
N VAL A 89 1.02 3.76 -11.26
CA VAL A 89 0.37 5.07 -11.28
C VAL A 89 -0.33 5.28 -12.64
N ALA A 90 0.32 4.94 -13.75
CA ALA A 90 -0.28 5.00 -15.08
C ALA A 90 -1.54 4.11 -15.19
N GLU A 91 -1.47 2.84 -14.75
CA GLU A 91 -2.61 1.92 -14.77
C GLU A 91 -3.76 2.44 -13.89
N GLN A 92 -3.46 2.91 -12.68
CA GLN A 92 -4.47 3.43 -11.77
C GLN A 92 -5.13 4.69 -12.30
N LEU A 93 -4.38 5.60 -12.92
CA LEU A 93 -4.96 6.78 -13.57
C LEU A 93 -5.90 6.36 -14.71
N ALA A 94 -5.48 5.44 -15.59
CA ALA A 94 -6.32 4.93 -16.67
C ALA A 94 -7.61 4.28 -16.14
N ARG A 95 -7.51 3.45 -15.10
CA ARG A 95 -8.65 2.78 -14.47
C ARG A 95 -9.62 3.78 -13.84
N MET A 96 -9.12 4.79 -13.15
CA MET A 96 -9.97 5.78 -12.47
C MET A 96 -10.61 6.75 -13.49
N MET A 97 -9.92 7.10 -14.58
CA MET A 97 -10.51 7.85 -15.69
C MET A 97 -11.67 7.09 -16.35
N ALA A 98 -11.52 5.77 -16.55
CA ALA A 98 -12.61 4.93 -17.06
C ALA A 98 -13.83 4.88 -16.13
N LEU A 99 -13.66 5.17 -14.83
CA LEU A 99 -14.72 5.30 -13.84
C LEU A 99 -15.23 6.75 -13.69
N GLY A 100 -14.80 7.67 -14.56
CA GLY A 100 -15.22 9.07 -14.55
C GLY A 100 -14.47 9.98 -13.58
N VAL A 101 -13.40 9.49 -12.95
CA VAL A 101 -12.56 10.31 -12.05
C VAL A 101 -11.45 10.99 -12.85
N THR A 102 -11.40 12.32 -12.78
CA THR A 102 -10.45 13.12 -13.54
C THR A 102 -9.03 13.02 -12.97
N ARG A 103 -8.02 13.26 -13.82
CA ARG A 103 -6.62 13.37 -13.38
C ARG A 103 -6.43 14.46 -12.33
N MET A 104 -7.17 15.58 -12.43
CA MET A 104 -7.10 16.66 -11.45
C MET A 104 -7.54 16.20 -10.06
N GLN A 105 -8.59 15.37 -9.97
CA GLN A 105 -9.05 14.79 -8.70
C GLN A 105 -8.05 13.79 -8.09
N LEU A 106 -7.16 13.23 -8.91
CA LEU A 106 -6.19 12.21 -8.49
C LEU A 106 -4.78 12.77 -8.23
N SER A 107 -4.49 14.00 -8.67
CA SER A 107 -3.16 14.61 -8.62
C SER A 107 -2.57 14.68 -7.20
N SER A 108 -3.43 14.76 -6.18
CA SER A 108 -3.04 14.77 -4.77
C SER A 108 -2.96 13.38 -4.12
N THR A 109 -3.28 12.31 -4.86
CA THR A 109 -3.46 10.97 -4.30
C THR A 109 -2.53 9.90 -4.88
N LEU A 110 -2.04 10.08 -6.10
CA LEU A 110 -1.13 9.15 -6.77
C LEU A 110 0.12 9.92 -7.22
N SER A 111 1.29 9.37 -6.91
CA SER A 111 2.57 9.93 -7.33
C SER A 111 3.59 8.82 -7.52
N ASP A 112 4.34 8.89 -8.61
CA ASP A 112 5.48 8.05 -8.95
C ASP A 112 6.82 8.76 -8.68
N GLN A 113 6.78 9.93 -8.04
CA GLN A 113 7.96 10.74 -7.76
C GLN A 113 8.53 10.44 -6.37
N ASP A 114 9.86 10.51 -6.24
CA ASP A 114 10.60 10.31 -4.98
C ASP A 114 10.17 9.02 -4.24
N LEU A 115 10.18 7.90 -4.96
CA LEU A 115 9.69 6.63 -4.46
C LEU A 115 10.66 6.01 -3.45
N VAL A 116 10.09 5.55 -2.34
CA VAL A 116 10.72 4.63 -1.40
C VAL A 116 10.12 3.24 -1.54
N CYS A 117 10.92 2.21 -1.31
CA CYS A 117 10.46 0.84 -1.17
C CYS A 117 10.51 0.41 0.29
N LEU A 118 9.39 -0.10 0.79
CA LEU A 118 9.25 -0.72 2.10
C LEU A 118 9.13 -2.23 1.89
N THR A 119 10.05 -3.00 2.47
CA THR A 119 9.92 -4.45 2.59
C THR A 119 9.11 -4.74 3.84
N ILE A 120 7.96 -5.40 3.69
CA ILE A 120 7.01 -5.66 4.77
C ILE A 120 6.86 -7.17 4.95
N GLU A 121 7.07 -7.64 6.17
CA GLU A 121 6.69 -8.98 6.60
C GLU A 121 5.20 -8.97 7.00
N PRO A 122 4.30 -9.64 6.25
CA PRO A 122 2.88 -9.69 6.58
C PRO A 122 2.63 -10.60 7.78
N GLN A 123 1.78 -10.16 8.72
CA GLN A 123 1.48 -10.91 9.96
C GLN A 123 -0.01 -11.26 10.10
N ALA A 124 -0.89 -10.42 9.57
CA ALA A 124 -2.32 -10.67 9.58
C ALA A 124 -2.98 -9.98 8.39
N ILE A 125 -4.01 -10.63 7.85
CA ILE A 125 -4.83 -10.10 6.76
C ILE A 125 -6.27 -10.00 7.28
N PHE A 126 -6.97 -8.92 6.92
CA PHE A 126 -8.35 -8.66 7.32
C PHE A 126 -9.20 -8.36 6.09
N GLU A 127 -10.41 -8.91 6.05
CA GLU A 127 -11.47 -8.52 5.13
C GLU A 127 -11.83 -7.06 5.41
N GLN A 128 -11.90 -6.24 4.37
CA GLN A 128 -12.31 -4.83 4.46
C GLN A 128 -13.36 -4.48 3.41
N THR A 129 -13.81 -5.45 2.63
CA THR A 129 -14.95 -5.29 1.72
C THR A 129 -16.16 -4.90 2.57
N PRO A 130 -16.83 -3.78 2.27
CA PRO A 130 -18.01 -3.35 3.02
C PRO A 130 -19.09 -4.44 3.08
N GLY A 131 -19.58 -4.72 4.28
CA GLY A 131 -20.59 -5.75 4.52
C GLY A 131 -20.41 -6.43 5.89
N PRO A 132 -21.24 -7.45 6.21
CA PRO A 132 -21.21 -8.12 7.52
C PRO A 132 -19.88 -8.79 7.89
N GLY A 133 -19.06 -9.13 6.89
CA GLY A 133 -17.75 -9.76 7.09
C GLY A 133 -16.58 -8.78 7.28
N ALA A 134 -16.82 -7.47 7.16
CA ALA A 134 -15.76 -6.47 7.28
C ALA A 134 -15.09 -6.52 8.67
N GLY A 135 -13.76 -6.41 8.70
CA GLY A 135 -12.95 -6.49 9.90
C GLY A 135 -12.59 -7.92 10.32
N ARG A 136 -13.15 -8.95 9.69
CA ARG A 136 -12.81 -10.35 9.99
C ARG A 136 -11.37 -10.65 9.56
N ARG A 137 -10.61 -11.32 10.42
CA ARG A 137 -9.27 -11.84 10.06
C ARG A 137 -9.43 -12.97 9.03
N LEU A 138 -8.67 -12.89 7.94
CA LEU A 138 -8.58 -13.95 6.94
C LEU A 138 -7.53 -14.97 7.39
N THR A 139 -7.89 -16.25 7.30
CA THR A 139 -6.99 -17.38 7.48
C THR A 139 -6.78 -18.06 6.12
N PRO A 140 -5.62 -18.70 5.87
CA PRO A 140 -5.48 -19.57 4.71
C PRO A 140 -6.64 -20.57 4.70
N GLU A 141 -7.28 -20.75 3.55
CA GLU A 141 -8.13 -21.93 3.38
C GLU A 141 -7.23 -23.16 3.54
N ALA A 142 -7.70 -24.15 4.31
CA ALA A 142 -7.01 -25.43 4.37
C ALA A 142 -6.99 -25.98 2.95
N THR A 143 -5.80 -26.20 2.41
CA THR A 143 -5.64 -26.88 1.12
C THR A 143 -6.24 -28.28 1.29
N ALA A 144 -7.37 -28.53 0.64
CA ALA A 144 -7.98 -29.87 0.55
C ALA A 144 -7.16 -30.77 -0.37
#